data_AF-A0A815GR33-F1
#
_entry.id   AF-A0A815GR33-F1
#
_cell.length_a   1.000
_cell.length_b   1.000
_cell.length_c   1.000
_cell.angle_alpha   90.00
_cell.angle_beta   90.00
_cell.angle_gamma   90.00
#
_symmetry.space_group_name_H-M   'P 1'
#
loop_
_entity.id
_entity.type
_entity.pdbx_description
1 polymer ?
#
loop_
_entity_poly.entity_id
_entity_poly.type
_entity_poly.pdbx_seq_one_letter_code
_entity_poly.pdbx_strand_id
1 'polypeptide(L)'
;MSLNDCFISTITTLNLDNNCIGDKGAKYLADALRENEALTTLNLKKNNIGVQGAQYLANTLIENKTLTTLDLSDNNIGSQGVQSLANALKKNKTLITLNLEYNWIDSKGLESLANALKRNKTLTTLNLKSNSFEDYGAQHLGSALQKNKTLTTLNLYCSGIGSNGSFIRADVSLMSEIRTITKKIKAVDILVLSQGVISMDAFARTKENINYALALNYYGRVLFIEELLPLLRTSPLGGKVVSVLNSKKGDPSKINWNNMGLETKCSFLVGINHGFAFNDLIVQYFASQPENSNVSFIHSYPGFVKTPIGDNLPFYIRLPMKAMIAITRVAVSPDECAEFMIHGILKAEKGYIYMDEKGETITNKTVANEETLQKLWEHTRESISRTAS
;
A
#
# COMPACT_ATOMS: atom_id res chain seq x y z
N MET A 1 48.33 20.89 27.63
CA MET A 1 47.33 20.81 26.55
C MET A 1 46.64 19.46 26.66
N SER A 2 45.42 19.40 27.19
CA SER A 2 44.62 18.17 27.18
C SER A 2 43.85 18.11 25.85
N LEU A 3 43.84 16.92 25.25
CA LEU A 3 43.20 16.54 23.99
C LEU A 3 41.66 16.58 24.01
N ASN A 4 41.06 17.58 24.67
CA ASN A 4 39.64 17.89 24.57
C ASN A 4 39.38 18.97 23.51
N ASP A 5 40.13 18.94 22.41
CA ASP A 5 39.73 19.65 21.20
C ASP A 5 38.45 18.98 20.70
N CYS A 6 37.35 19.56 21.19
CA CYS A 6 36.01 19.40 20.72
C CYS A 6 36.05 19.54 19.20
N PHE A 7 35.96 18.41 18.47
CA PHE A 7 35.53 18.45 17.09
C PHE A 7 34.06 18.90 17.11
N ILE A 8 33.84 20.21 17.24
CA ILE A 8 32.57 20.83 16.87
C ILE A 8 32.41 20.47 15.39
N SER A 9 31.53 19.51 15.11
CA SER A 9 31.23 19.13 13.73
C SER A 9 30.81 20.40 12.99
N THR A 10 31.52 20.77 11.94
CA THR A 10 31.18 21.96 11.11
C THR A 10 30.06 21.67 10.12
N ILE A 11 29.57 20.42 10.09
CA ILE A 11 28.53 19.99 9.15
C ILE A 11 27.20 20.59 9.60
N THR A 12 26.73 21.59 8.85
CA THR A 12 25.44 22.25 9.07
C THR A 12 24.31 21.63 8.24
N THR A 13 24.65 20.92 7.17
CA THR A 13 23.69 20.23 6.28
C THR A 13 24.14 18.79 6.04
N LEU A 14 23.25 17.84 6.29
CA LEU A 14 23.49 16.42 6.07
C LEU A 14 22.36 15.87 5.18
N ASN A 15 22.73 15.45 3.97
CA ASN A 15 21.82 14.82 3.03
C ASN A 15 22.07 13.31 2.96
N LEU A 16 21.08 12.54 3.37
CA LEU A 16 21.10 11.09 3.37
C LEU A 16 19.90 10.50 2.60
N ASP A 17 19.34 11.24 1.64
CA ASP A 17 18.26 10.75 0.77
C ASP A 17 18.59 9.36 0.17
N ASN A 18 17.64 8.43 0.25
CA ASN A 18 17.67 7.14 -0.43
C ASN A 18 18.83 6.21 -0.02
N ASN A 19 19.07 6.06 1.29
CA ASN A 19 20.16 5.24 1.85
C ASN A 19 19.70 4.02 2.65
N CYS A 20 18.41 3.67 2.65
CA CYS A 20 17.87 2.51 3.39
C CYS A 20 18.23 2.50 4.89
N ILE A 21 18.28 3.66 5.53
CA ILE A 21 18.70 3.83 6.94
C ILE A 21 17.84 2.99 7.91
N GLY A 22 16.52 2.94 7.66
CA GLY A 22 15.55 2.23 8.50
C GLY A 22 15.47 2.75 9.94
N ASP A 23 14.69 2.07 10.78
CA ASP A 23 14.49 2.48 12.18
C ASP A 23 15.78 2.45 13.03
N LYS A 24 16.64 1.46 12.78
CA LYS A 24 17.92 1.33 13.50
C LYS A 24 18.89 2.45 13.15
N GLY A 25 19.02 2.78 11.87
CA GLY A 25 19.86 3.90 11.44
C GLY A 25 19.31 5.23 11.95
N ALA A 26 17.98 5.41 11.93
CA ALA A 26 17.32 6.60 12.49
C ALA A 26 17.61 6.75 13.99
N LYS A 27 17.68 5.65 14.75
CA LYS A 27 18.12 5.66 16.14
C LYS A 27 19.54 6.21 16.30
N TYR A 28 20.51 5.69 15.54
CA TYR A 28 21.90 6.16 15.62
C TYR A 28 22.04 7.62 15.23
N LEU A 29 21.29 8.07 14.22
CA LEU A 29 21.23 9.48 13.86
C LEU A 29 20.60 10.31 14.98
N ALA A 30 19.52 9.85 15.60
CA ALA A 30 18.88 10.53 16.72
C ALA A 30 19.84 10.67 17.91
N ASP A 31 20.67 9.66 18.19
CA ASP A 31 21.69 9.74 19.24
C ASP A 31 22.80 10.74 18.87
N ALA A 32 23.29 10.72 17.63
CA ALA A 32 24.29 11.69 17.16
C ALA A 32 23.77 13.15 17.17
N LEU A 33 22.48 13.36 16.84
CA LEU A 33 21.83 14.66 16.84
C LEU A 33 21.64 15.28 18.23
N ARG A 34 21.69 14.45 19.29
CA ARG A 34 21.56 14.94 20.67
C ARG A 34 22.78 15.74 21.10
N GLU A 35 23.96 15.29 20.69
CA GLU A 35 25.26 15.93 20.97
C GLU A 35 25.67 16.94 19.89
N ASN A 36 25.02 16.92 18.72
CA ASN A 36 25.39 17.77 17.61
C ASN A 36 24.80 19.19 17.74
N GLU A 37 25.68 20.16 17.94
CA GLU A 37 25.31 21.57 18.11
C GLU A 37 25.40 22.42 16.82
N ALA A 38 25.65 21.82 15.65
CA ALA A 38 25.89 22.57 14.41
C ALA A 38 24.90 22.26 13.28
N LEU A 39 24.32 21.06 13.25
CA LEU A 39 23.48 20.60 12.16
C LEU A 39 22.15 21.34 12.17
N THR A 40 21.88 22.07 11.10
CA THR A 40 20.65 22.85 10.92
C THR A 40 19.70 22.19 9.92
N THR A 41 20.21 21.40 8.98
CA THR A 41 19.43 20.73 7.94
C THR A 41 19.76 19.25 7.86
N LEU A 42 18.72 18.42 7.98
CA LEU A 42 18.81 16.98 7.85
C LEU A 42 17.80 16.47 6.84
N ASN A 43 18.30 15.84 5.77
CA ASN A 43 17.46 15.18 4.77
C ASN A 43 17.55 13.65 4.92
N LEU A 44 16.43 13.05 5.32
CA LEU A 44 16.22 11.61 5.49
C LEU A 44 15.12 11.07 4.56
N LYS A 45 14.89 11.73 3.44
CA LYS A 45 13.94 11.28 2.43
C LYS A 45 14.23 9.84 1.95
N LYS A 46 13.20 9.04 1.65
CA LYS A 46 13.35 7.70 1.05
C LYS A 46 14.23 6.73 1.85
N ASN A 47 14.06 6.66 3.16
CA ASN A 47 14.96 5.87 4.03
C ASN A 47 14.29 4.71 4.76
N ASN A 48 13.06 4.35 4.41
CA ASN A 48 12.28 3.28 5.06
C ASN A 48 12.18 3.45 6.58
N ILE A 49 12.15 4.69 7.06
CA ILE A 49 11.97 5.00 8.48
C ILE A 49 10.50 4.75 8.83
N GLY A 50 10.26 3.85 9.78
CA GLY A 50 8.96 3.48 10.29
C GLY A 50 8.58 4.24 11.56
N VAL A 51 7.57 3.71 12.26
CA VAL A 51 7.05 4.29 13.51
C VAL A 51 8.14 4.42 14.58
N GLN A 52 9.00 3.40 14.73
CA GLN A 52 10.04 3.39 15.77
C GLN A 52 11.15 4.39 15.47
N GLY A 53 11.62 4.48 14.22
CA GLY A 53 12.62 5.45 13.81
C GLY A 53 12.12 6.89 13.98
N ALA A 54 10.87 7.16 13.62
CA ALA A 54 10.23 8.46 13.86
C ALA A 54 10.12 8.78 15.36
N GLN A 55 9.87 7.79 16.21
CA GLN A 55 9.84 7.98 17.67
C GLN A 55 11.22 8.36 18.23
N TYR A 56 12.30 7.73 17.75
CA TYR A 56 13.66 8.12 18.15
C TYR A 56 13.99 9.56 17.74
N LEU A 57 13.70 9.92 16.48
CA LEU A 57 13.91 11.28 15.99
C LEU A 57 13.06 12.30 16.77
N ALA A 58 11.79 11.98 17.04
CA ALA A 58 10.91 12.82 17.83
C ALA A 58 11.45 13.08 19.25
N ASN A 59 11.98 12.05 19.91
CA ASN A 59 12.56 12.21 21.24
C ASN A 59 13.75 13.17 21.21
N THR A 60 14.64 13.04 20.21
CA THR A 60 15.79 13.95 20.07
C THR A 60 15.35 15.38 19.70
N LEU A 61 14.32 15.55 18.87
CA LEU A 61 13.79 16.88 18.53
C LEU A 61 13.30 17.68 19.74
N ILE A 62 12.93 17.04 20.86
CA ILE A 62 12.54 17.75 22.09
C ILE A 62 13.71 18.55 22.66
N GLU A 63 14.93 18.02 22.56
CA GLU A 63 16.14 18.55 23.19
C GLU A 63 17.03 19.31 22.21
N ASN A 64 17.04 18.91 20.93
CA ASN A 64 17.88 19.53 19.91
C ASN A 64 17.47 20.99 19.67
N LYS A 65 18.47 21.88 19.68
CA LYS A 65 18.29 23.33 19.60
C LYS A 65 18.82 23.95 18.29
N THR A 66 19.20 23.13 17.33
CA THR A 66 20.00 23.58 16.18
C THR A 66 19.33 23.22 14.86
N LEU A 67 18.63 22.08 14.81
CA LEU A 67 17.93 21.63 13.63
C LEU A 67 16.73 22.54 13.34
N THR A 68 16.77 23.15 12.15
CA THR A 68 15.73 24.04 11.64
C THR A 68 14.94 23.39 10.50
N THR A 69 15.56 22.48 9.75
CA THR A 69 14.96 21.79 8.62
C THR A 69 15.13 20.28 8.74
N LEU A 70 14.00 19.56 8.69
CA LEU A 70 13.97 18.11 8.69
C LEU A 70 13.11 17.61 7.53
N ASP A 71 13.72 16.88 6.60
CA ASP A 71 13.02 16.18 5.54
C ASP A 71 12.89 14.69 5.88
N LEU A 72 11.65 14.24 6.06
CA LEU A 72 11.27 12.85 6.29
C LEU A 72 10.35 12.32 5.19
N SER A 73 10.28 12.98 4.04
CA SER A 73 9.39 12.58 2.95
C SER A 73 9.67 11.17 2.43
N ASP A 74 8.63 10.51 1.92
CA ASP A 74 8.72 9.17 1.31
C ASP A 74 9.33 8.13 2.28
N ASN A 75 8.73 8.03 3.46
CA ASN A 75 9.07 7.05 4.50
C ASN A 75 7.79 6.34 4.98
N ASN A 76 7.91 5.42 5.94
CA ASN A 76 6.80 4.60 6.44
C ASN A 76 6.37 5.01 7.86
N ILE A 77 6.43 6.32 8.17
CA ILE A 77 6.26 6.83 9.54
C ILE A 77 4.87 6.51 10.11
N GLY A 78 3.83 6.66 9.28
CA GLY A 78 2.44 6.44 9.65
C GLY A 78 1.94 7.37 10.77
N SER A 79 0.66 7.24 11.11
CA SER A 79 -0.02 8.11 12.07
C SER A 79 0.56 8.03 13.49
N GLN A 80 1.04 6.86 13.91
CA GLN A 80 1.67 6.67 15.22
C GLN A 80 3.04 7.35 15.30
N GLY A 81 3.88 7.24 14.26
CA GLY A 81 5.17 7.94 14.23
C GLY A 81 4.98 9.45 14.18
N VAL A 82 3.99 9.91 13.41
CA VAL A 82 3.60 11.33 13.38
C VAL A 82 3.06 11.82 14.71
N GLN A 83 2.36 11.01 15.48
CA GLN A 83 1.93 11.38 16.82
C GLN A 83 3.13 11.67 17.74
N SER A 84 4.20 10.88 17.66
CA SER A 84 5.45 11.16 18.37
C SER A 84 6.07 12.48 17.92
N LEU A 85 6.19 12.69 16.61
CA LEU A 85 6.71 13.95 16.05
C LEU A 85 5.86 15.16 16.48
N ALA A 86 4.54 15.04 16.46
CA ALA A 86 3.62 16.07 16.91
C ALA A 86 3.81 16.41 18.40
N ASN A 87 4.07 15.41 19.25
CA ASN A 87 4.39 15.64 20.66
C ASN A 87 5.73 16.37 20.84
N ALA A 88 6.72 16.04 20.02
CA ALA A 88 8.00 16.75 20.00
C ALA A 88 7.83 18.22 19.55
N LEU A 89 7.08 18.46 18.47
CA LEU A 89 6.80 19.80 17.94
C LEU A 89 6.15 20.74 18.96
N LYS A 90 5.34 20.24 19.90
CA LYS A 90 4.76 21.07 20.96
C LYS A 90 5.85 21.72 21.84
N LYS A 91 6.99 21.04 22.01
CA LYS A 91 8.09 21.44 22.88
C LYS A 91 9.23 22.09 22.10
N ASN A 92 9.57 21.55 20.93
CA ASN A 92 10.65 22.06 20.09
C ASN A 92 10.41 23.53 19.70
N LYS A 93 11.48 24.34 19.75
CA LYS A 93 11.46 25.78 19.48
C LYS A 93 12.40 26.19 18.35
N THR A 94 12.86 25.26 17.53
CA THR A 94 13.94 25.50 16.58
C THR A 94 13.61 25.03 15.18
N LEU A 95 12.79 23.98 15.06
CA LEU A 95 12.35 23.48 13.78
C LEU A 95 11.40 24.49 13.11
N ILE A 96 11.77 24.87 11.89
CA ILE A 96 11.12 25.85 11.02
C ILE A 96 10.41 25.12 9.86
N THR A 97 11.06 24.09 9.31
CA THR A 97 10.59 23.33 8.16
C THR A 97 10.53 21.85 8.47
N LEU A 98 9.37 21.25 8.25
CA LEU A 98 9.15 19.81 8.34
C LEU A 98 8.49 19.28 7.08
N ASN A 99 9.14 18.33 6.41
CA ASN A 99 8.57 17.63 5.27
C ASN A 99 8.16 16.20 5.66
N LEU A 100 6.87 15.90 5.53
CA LEU A 100 6.23 14.63 5.80
C LEU A 100 5.43 14.13 4.58
N GLU A 101 5.77 14.59 3.37
CA GLU A 101 5.16 14.09 2.14
C GLU A 101 5.26 12.57 2.05
N TYR A 102 4.21 11.89 1.59
CA TYR A 102 4.21 10.45 1.34
C TYR A 102 4.66 9.60 2.55
N ASN A 103 3.93 9.70 3.66
CA ASN A 103 4.25 9.01 4.93
C ASN A 103 3.10 8.19 5.52
N TRP A 104 2.06 7.93 4.72
CA TRP A 104 0.87 7.17 5.11
C TRP A 104 0.19 7.73 6.38
N ILE A 105 0.09 9.05 6.45
CA ILE A 105 -0.55 9.75 7.57
C ILE A 105 -2.06 9.74 7.36
N ASP A 106 -2.80 9.15 8.29
CA ASP A 106 -4.26 9.18 8.33
C ASP A 106 -4.82 10.38 9.10
N SER A 107 -6.14 10.41 9.23
CA SER A 107 -6.88 11.48 9.90
C SER A 107 -6.50 11.68 11.38
N LYS A 108 -6.12 10.62 12.11
CA LYS A 108 -5.64 10.69 13.50
C LYS A 108 -4.21 11.24 13.58
N GLY A 109 -3.38 10.88 12.61
CA GLY A 109 -2.04 11.46 12.47
C GLY A 109 -2.13 12.96 12.25
N LEU A 110 -3.02 13.39 11.36
CA LEU A 110 -3.25 14.82 11.11
C LEU A 110 -3.87 15.54 12.31
N GLU A 111 -4.81 14.93 13.03
CA GLU A 111 -5.35 15.47 14.28
C GLU A 111 -4.22 15.74 15.30
N SER A 112 -3.29 14.81 15.44
CA SER A 112 -2.14 14.96 16.35
C SER A 112 -1.27 16.17 15.95
N LEU A 113 -0.96 16.31 14.66
CA LEU A 113 -0.24 17.46 14.12
C LEU A 113 -1.01 18.76 14.32
N ALA A 114 -2.31 18.79 14.04
CA ALA A 114 -3.16 19.95 14.25
C ALA A 114 -3.12 20.41 15.72
N ASN A 115 -3.16 19.47 16.67
CA ASN A 115 -3.03 19.77 18.08
C ASN A 115 -1.63 20.29 18.46
N ALA A 116 -0.58 19.84 17.78
CA ALA A 116 0.76 20.39 17.93
C ALA A 116 0.87 21.82 17.38
N LEU A 117 0.34 22.07 16.18
CA LEU A 117 0.36 23.38 15.52
C LEU A 117 -0.36 24.47 16.34
N LYS A 118 -1.41 24.14 17.09
CA LYS A 118 -2.04 25.10 18.01
C LYS A 118 -1.06 25.69 19.04
N ARG A 119 -0.04 24.91 19.42
CA ARG A 119 0.94 25.25 20.48
C ARG A 119 2.31 25.64 19.95
N ASN A 120 2.77 25.02 18.85
CA ASN A 120 4.04 25.33 18.24
C ASN A 120 4.02 26.76 17.67
N LYS A 121 5.13 27.49 17.84
CA LYS A 121 5.29 28.89 17.44
C LYS A 121 6.52 29.12 16.57
N THR A 122 7.08 28.07 15.99
CA THR A 122 8.37 28.13 15.29
C THR A 122 8.31 27.53 13.90
N LEU A 123 7.48 26.50 13.71
CA LEU A 123 7.26 25.89 12.41
C LEU A 123 6.53 26.89 11.50
N THR A 124 7.15 27.17 10.35
CA THR A 124 6.64 28.06 9.30
C THR A 124 6.24 27.28 8.06
N THR A 125 6.91 26.14 7.80
CA THR A 125 6.70 25.31 6.61
C THR A 125 6.40 23.87 7.01
N LEU A 126 5.24 23.37 6.57
CA LEU A 126 4.83 21.98 6.75
C LEU A 126 4.36 21.40 5.43
N ASN A 127 5.05 20.36 4.94
CA ASN A 127 4.63 19.63 3.75
C ASN A 127 3.99 18.29 4.16
N LEU A 128 2.72 18.10 3.79
CA LEU A 128 1.91 16.91 4.06
C LEU A 128 1.33 16.31 2.77
N LYS A 129 1.87 16.69 1.62
CA LYS A 129 1.47 16.19 0.30
C LYS A 129 1.43 14.67 0.23
N SER A 130 0.50 14.10 -0.55
CA SER A 130 0.39 12.67 -0.81
C SER A 130 0.27 11.82 0.47
N ASN A 131 -0.52 12.28 1.43
CA ASN A 131 -0.98 11.52 2.59
C ASN A 131 -2.50 11.31 2.49
N SER A 132 -3.15 10.59 3.41
CA SER A 132 -4.58 10.33 3.27
C SER A 132 -5.33 10.57 4.58
N PHE A 133 -5.49 11.84 4.92
CA PHE A 133 -6.14 12.24 6.19
C PHE A 133 -7.60 12.65 6.05
N GLU A 134 -8.12 12.67 4.82
CA GLU A 134 -9.55 12.84 4.52
C GLU A 134 -10.14 14.14 5.11
N ASP A 135 -11.46 14.31 5.03
CA ASP A 135 -12.14 15.52 5.52
C ASP A 135 -12.07 15.65 7.04
N TYR A 136 -12.10 14.53 7.77
CA TYR A 136 -12.02 14.54 9.24
C TYR A 136 -10.69 15.13 9.72
N GLY A 137 -9.57 14.71 9.13
CA GLY A 137 -8.26 15.29 9.46
C GLY A 137 -8.17 16.76 9.05
N ALA A 138 -8.72 17.12 7.89
CA ALA A 138 -8.74 18.50 7.40
C ALA A 138 -9.50 19.45 8.33
N GLN A 139 -10.62 19.01 8.94
CA GLN A 139 -11.39 19.81 9.90
C GLN A 139 -10.55 20.19 11.13
N HIS A 140 -9.76 19.24 11.66
CA HIS A 140 -8.87 19.48 12.79
C HIS A 140 -7.77 20.46 12.42
N LEU A 141 -7.20 20.31 11.23
CA LEU A 141 -6.18 21.22 10.71
C LEU A 141 -6.73 22.63 10.51
N GLY A 142 -7.91 22.79 9.90
CA GLY A 142 -8.58 24.09 9.77
C GLY A 142 -8.78 24.78 11.12
N SER A 143 -9.23 24.05 12.14
CA SER A 143 -9.35 24.56 13.51
C SER A 143 -8.00 24.96 14.13
N ALA A 144 -6.92 24.26 13.78
CA ALA A 144 -5.58 24.62 14.25
C ALA A 144 -5.04 25.88 13.56
N LEU A 145 -5.26 26.03 12.26
CA LEU A 145 -4.80 27.17 11.46
C LEU A 145 -5.47 28.49 11.85
N GLN A 146 -6.71 28.46 12.36
CA GLN A 146 -7.34 29.65 12.93
C GLN A 146 -6.54 30.24 14.11
N LYS A 147 -5.88 29.37 14.89
CA LYS A 147 -5.11 29.71 16.10
C LYS A 147 -3.61 29.85 15.85
N ASN A 148 -3.06 29.06 14.93
CA ASN A 148 -1.65 29.15 14.57
C ASN A 148 -1.41 30.42 13.75
N LYS A 149 -0.34 31.16 14.07
CA LYS A 149 0.04 32.42 13.41
C LYS A 149 1.45 32.39 12.82
N THR A 150 2.08 31.22 12.84
CA THR A 150 3.51 31.06 12.49
C THR A 150 3.68 30.25 11.22
N LEU A 151 2.76 29.33 10.94
CA LEU A 151 2.73 28.54 9.72
C LEU A 151 2.33 29.43 8.54
N THR A 152 3.24 29.63 7.60
CA THR A 152 3.05 30.46 6.40
C THR A 152 2.94 29.60 5.14
N THR A 153 3.50 28.39 5.16
CA THR A 153 3.49 27.45 4.03
C THR A 153 2.96 26.09 4.49
N LEU A 154 1.86 25.66 3.88
CA LEU A 154 1.25 24.37 4.14
C LEU A 154 0.88 23.70 2.82
N ASN A 155 1.47 22.53 2.54
CA ASN A 155 1.17 21.76 1.34
C ASN A 155 0.31 20.54 1.69
N LEU A 156 -0.90 20.47 1.12
CA LEU A 156 -1.91 19.42 1.29
C LEU A 156 -2.31 18.77 -0.04
N TYR A 157 -1.47 18.87 -1.07
CA TYR A 157 -1.78 18.32 -2.39
C TYR A 157 -1.90 16.79 -2.32
N CYS A 158 -2.85 16.20 -3.05
CA CYS A 158 -3.14 14.76 -3.02
C CYS A 158 -3.37 14.19 -1.59
N SER A 159 -4.07 14.93 -0.73
CA SER A 159 -4.22 14.54 0.68
C SER A 159 -5.53 13.84 1.07
N GLY A 160 -6.38 13.51 0.09
CA GLY A 160 -7.72 12.93 0.30
C GLY A 160 -8.77 13.92 0.83
N ILE A 161 -8.45 15.22 0.93
CA ILE A 161 -9.42 16.27 1.26
C ILE A 161 -10.42 16.39 0.10
N GLY A 162 -11.71 16.36 0.42
CA GLY A 162 -12.82 16.35 -0.54
C GLY A 162 -13.08 14.98 -1.16
N SER A 163 -12.38 13.92 -0.72
CA SER A 163 -12.64 12.55 -1.15
C SER A 163 -13.46 11.82 -0.09
N ASN A 164 -14.56 11.17 -0.52
CA ASN A 164 -15.35 10.27 0.35
C ASN A 164 -14.64 8.91 0.59
N GLY A 165 -13.35 8.80 0.28
CA GLY A 165 -12.60 7.55 0.42
C GLY A 165 -12.10 7.37 1.84
N SER A 166 -11.99 6.11 2.30
CA SER A 166 -11.33 5.79 3.56
C SER A 166 -10.26 4.71 3.38
N PHE A 167 -9.10 4.88 4.03
CA PHE A 167 -8.05 3.85 4.04
C PHE A 167 -8.11 3.00 5.30
N ILE A 168 -8.21 1.69 5.11
CA ILE A 168 -8.17 0.72 6.20
C ILE A 168 -6.93 -0.16 6.00
N ARG A 169 -5.98 -0.06 6.92
CA ARG A 169 -4.83 -0.98 6.95
C ARG A 169 -5.32 -2.38 7.33
N ALA A 170 -4.92 -3.37 6.55
CA ALA A 170 -5.13 -4.78 6.87
C ALA A 170 -3.99 -5.66 6.35
N ASP A 171 -3.58 -6.67 7.12
CA ASP A 171 -2.78 -7.79 6.61
C ASP A 171 -3.70 -8.76 5.85
N VAL A 172 -3.81 -8.55 4.54
CA VAL A 172 -4.64 -9.37 3.65
C VAL A 172 -4.07 -10.77 3.38
N SER A 173 -2.95 -11.14 4.01
CA SER A 173 -2.51 -12.53 4.07
C SER A 173 -3.25 -13.35 5.14
N LEU A 174 -4.00 -12.69 6.02
CA LEU A 174 -4.79 -13.30 7.10
C LEU A 174 -6.29 -13.21 6.77
N MET A 175 -6.94 -14.36 6.61
CA MET A 175 -8.36 -14.48 6.32
C MET A 175 -9.21 -13.94 7.47
N SER A 176 -8.77 -14.13 8.72
CA SER A 176 -9.41 -13.56 9.91
C SER A 176 -9.46 -12.03 9.89
N GLU A 177 -8.40 -11.39 9.40
CA GLU A 177 -8.33 -9.94 9.29
C GLU A 177 -9.24 -9.42 8.17
N ILE A 178 -9.31 -10.11 7.02
CA ILE A 178 -10.26 -9.82 5.94
C ILE A 178 -11.70 -9.83 6.46
N ARG A 179 -12.11 -10.88 7.18
CA ARG A 179 -13.46 -10.96 7.79
C ARG A 179 -13.75 -9.82 8.76
N THR A 180 -12.72 -9.35 9.47
CA THR A 180 -12.86 -8.26 10.43
C THR A 180 -13.11 -6.93 9.72
N ILE A 181 -12.44 -6.68 8.59
CA ILE A 181 -12.58 -5.43 7.85
C ILE A 181 -13.84 -5.41 6.98
N THR A 182 -14.24 -6.53 6.37
CA THR A 182 -15.44 -6.60 5.52
C THR A 182 -16.71 -6.26 6.30
N LYS A 183 -16.79 -6.66 7.59
CA LYS A 183 -17.89 -6.28 8.51
C LYS A 183 -18.09 -4.76 8.68
N LYS A 184 -17.03 -3.96 8.48
CA LYS A 184 -17.07 -2.49 8.58
C LYS A 184 -17.62 -1.84 7.30
N ILE A 185 -17.63 -2.55 6.18
CA ILE A 185 -18.09 -2.04 4.89
C ILE A 185 -19.61 -2.22 4.80
N LYS A 186 -20.33 -1.17 4.41
CA LYS A 186 -21.81 -1.14 4.40
C LYS A 186 -22.42 -0.98 3.00
N ALA A 187 -21.64 -0.53 2.03
CA ALA A 187 -22.05 -0.42 0.63
C ALA A 187 -20.81 -0.60 -0.26
N VAL A 188 -20.97 -1.28 -1.39
CA VAL A 188 -19.92 -1.47 -2.40
C VAL A 188 -20.58 -1.56 -3.78
N ASP A 189 -20.24 -0.64 -4.67
CA ASP A 189 -20.62 -0.72 -6.08
C ASP A 189 -19.53 -1.39 -6.92
N ILE A 190 -18.27 -1.08 -6.62
CA ILE A 190 -17.10 -1.61 -7.33
C ILE A 190 -16.05 -2.06 -6.32
N LEU A 191 -15.69 -3.34 -6.36
CA LEU A 191 -14.59 -3.92 -5.60
C LEU A 191 -13.38 -4.08 -6.52
N VAL A 192 -12.33 -3.29 -6.30
CA VAL A 192 -11.06 -3.41 -7.03
C VAL A 192 -10.01 -4.09 -6.16
N LEU A 193 -9.55 -5.26 -6.58
CA LEU A 193 -8.50 -6.05 -5.95
C LEU A 193 -7.21 -5.87 -6.78
N SER A 194 -6.39 -4.90 -6.38
CA SER A 194 -5.14 -4.54 -7.08
C SER A 194 -4.12 -5.68 -7.13
N GLN A 195 -3.02 -5.52 -7.88
CA GLN A 195 -2.00 -6.57 -7.99
C GLN A 195 -1.43 -6.98 -6.62
N GLY A 196 -1.33 -8.30 -6.41
CA GLY A 196 -0.74 -8.88 -5.21
C GLY A 196 0.78 -8.83 -5.25
N VAL A 197 1.40 -9.00 -4.09
CA VAL A 197 2.86 -9.11 -4.00
C VAL A 197 3.28 -10.49 -4.55
N ILE A 198 4.26 -10.49 -5.45
CA ILE A 198 4.93 -11.72 -5.89
C ILE A 198 5.99 -12.07 -4.84
N SER A 199 5.73 -13.09 -4.03
CA SER A 199 6.75 -13.68 -3.17
C SER A 199 7.66 -14.57 -4.01
N MET A 200 8.98 -14.38 -3.90
CA MET A 200 9.97 -15.30 -4.49
C MET A 200 10.17 -16.56 -3.65
N ASP A 201 9.73 -16.54 -2.39
CA ASP A 201 9.64 -17.75 -1.58
C ASP A 201 8.30 -18.43 -1.85
N ALA A 202 8.33 -19.45 -2.70
CA ALA A 202 7.17 -20.26 -3.06
C ALA A 202 6.60 -21.08 -1.89
N PHE A 203 7.32 -21.19 -0.77
CA PHE A 203 6.96 -22.00 0.39
C PHE A 203 6.65 -21.19 1.64
N ALA A 204 6.83 -19.87 1.60
CA ALA A 204 6.45 -18.99 2.68
C ALA A 204 5.00 -19.27 3.11
N ARG A 205 4.77 -19.33 4.42
CA ARG A 205 3.45 -19.54 5.02
C ARG A 205 3.00 -18.30 5.75
N THR A 206 1.70 -18.03 5.72
CA THR A 206 1.07 -17.02 6.58
C THR A 206 0.99 -17.53 8.02
N LYS A 207 0.62 -16.66 8.96
CA LYS A 207 0.36 -17.07 10.36
C LYS A 207 -0.79 -18.08 10.49
N GLU A 208 -1.64 -18.13 9.49
CA GLU A 208 -2.76 -19.07 9.38
C GLU A 208 -2.38 -20.35 8.61
N ASN A 209 -1.08 -20.59 8.39
CA ASN A 209 -0.53 -21.76 7.70
C ASN A 209 -0.99 -21.93 6.24
N ILE A 210 -1.41 -20.85 5.59
CA ILE A 210 -1.74 -20.84 4.16
C ILE A 210 -0.47 -20.52 3.35
N ASN A 211 -0.34 -21.07 2.14
CA ASN A 211 0.73 -20.64 1.24
C ASN A 211 0.64 -19.13 1.00
N TYR A 212 1.71 -18.38 1.28
CA TYR A 212 1.71 -16.92 1.27
C TYR A 212 1.37 -16.33 -0.12
N ALA A 213 1.87 -16.96 -1.19
CA ALA A 213 1.58 -16.52 -2.55
C ALA A 213 0.09 -16.72 -2.89
N LEU A 214 -0.50 -17.86 -2.53
CA LEU A 214 -1.93 -18.09 -2.73
C LEU A 214 -2.80 -17.25 -1.80
N ALA A 215 -2.38 -16.98 -0.56
CA ALA A 215 -3.10 -16.12 0.36
C ALA A 215 -3.32 -14.72 -0.25
N LEU A 216 -2.25 -14.10 -0.77
CA LEU A 216 -2.29 -12.77 -1.35
C LEU A 216 -2.87 -12.71 -2.77
N ASN A 217 -2.56 -13.71 -3.60
CA ASN A 217 -2.90 -13.66 -5.02
C ASN A 217 -4.19 -14.41 -5.35
N TYR A 218 -4.77 -15.16 -4.42
CA TYR A 218 -6.00 -15.92 -4.67
C TYR A 218 -6.97 -15.93 -3.47
N TYR A 219 -6.67 -16.64 -2.38
CA TYR A 219 -7.63 -16.89 -1.30
C TYR A 219 -8.18 -15.62 -0.66
N GLY A 220 -7.33 -14.63 -0.36
CA GLY A 220 -7.77 -13.37 0.22
C GLY A 220 -8.70 -12.60 -0.72
N ARG A 221 -8.42 -12.63 -2.03
CA ARG A 221 -9.27 -12.03 -3.07
C ARG A 221 -10.64 -12.67 -3.08
N VAL A 222 -10.68 -14.00 -3.08
CA VAL A 222 -11.94 -14.75 -3.09
C VAL A 222 -12.76 -14.47 -1.84
N LEU A 223 -12.11 -14.42 -0.67
CA LEU A 223 -12.79 -14.12 0.58
C LEU A 223 -13.36 -12.69 0.61
N PHE A 224 -12.64 -11.69 0.09
CA PHE A 224 -13.21 -10.35 -0.09
C PHE A 224 -14.44 -10.34 -0.99
N ILE A 225 -14.39 -11.07 -2.10
CA ILE A 225 -15.53 -11.20 -3.02
C ILE A 225 -16.70 -11.83 -2.28
N GLU A 226 -16.51 -13.00 -1.66
CA GLU A 226 -17.56 -13.75 -0.96
C GLU A 226 -18.23 -12.92 0.15
N GLU A 227 -17.44 -12.26 0.99
CA GLU A 227 -17.93 -11.44 2.12
C GLU A 227 -18.69 -10.19 1.65
N LEU A 228 -18.31 -9.62 0.49
CA LEU A 228 -18.91 -8.37 -0.02
C LEU A 228 -19.96 -8.61 -1.12
N LEU A 229 -20.11 -9.83 -1.62
CA LEU A 229 -21.11 -10.19 -2.63
C LEU A 229 -22.54 -9.77 -2.26
N PRO A 230 -23.01 -9.92 -1.00
CA PRO A 230 -24.33 -9.44 -0.62
C PRO A 230 -24.53 -7.93 -0.87
N LEU A 231 -23.48 -7.12 -0.73
CA LEU A 231 -23.53 -5.68 -1.00
C LEU A 231 -23.41 -5.37 -2.50
N LEU A 232 -22.54 -6.10 -3.21
CA LEU A 232 -22.37 -5.94 -4.65
C LEU A 232 -23.64 -6.31 -5.43
N ARG A 233 -24.38 -7.34 -4.98
CA ARG A 233 -25.64 -7.77 -5.59
C ARG A 233 -26.74 -6.70 -5.50
N THR A 234 -26.73 -5.90 -4.44
CA THR A 234 -27.72 -4.85 -4.19
C THR A 234 -27.31 -3.47 -4.74
N SER A 235 -26.13 -3.37 -5.35
CA SER A 235 -25.68 -2.13 -5.98
C SER A 235 -26.66 -1.68 -7.08
N PRO A 236 -27.12 -0.42 -7.05
CA PRO A 236 -28.01 0.12 -8.10
C PRO A 236 -27.30 0.27 -9.45
N LEU A 237 -25.97 0.22 -9.48
CA LEU A 237 -25.15 0.34 -10.69
C LEU A 237 -24.83 -1.02 -11.33
N GLY A 238 -25.26 -2.12 -10.71
CA GLY A 238 -24.79 -3.46 -11.04
C GLY A 238 -23.37 -3.68 -10.55
N GLY A 239 -23.22 -4.44 -9.46
CA GLY A 239 -21.94 -4.59 -8.77
C GLY A 239 -20.81 -5.04 -9.71
N LYS A 240 -19.60 -4.52 -9.51
CA LYS A 240 -18.43 -4.92 -10.29
C LYS A 240 -17.32 -5.42 -9.38
N VAL A 241 -16.74 -6.56 -9.72
CA VAL A 241 -15.54 -7.11 -9.09
C VAL A 241 -14.42 -7.07 -10.11
N VAL A 242 -13.31 -6.45 -9.76
CA VAL A 242 -12.13 -6.32 -10.61
C VAL A 242 -10.93 -6.95 -9.91
N SER A 243 -10.55 -8.16 -10.31
CA SER A 243 -9.28 -8.77 -9.92
C SER A 243 -8.19 -8.34 -10.89
N VAL A 244 -7.27 -7.49 -10.44
CA VAL A 244 -6.11 -7.04 -11.21
C VAL A 244 -4.94 -7.97 -10.91
N LEU A 245 -4.58 -8.81 -11.87
CA LEU A 245 -3.46 -9.74 -11.75
C LEU A 245 -2.80 -10.00 -13.12
N ASN A 246 -3.07 -11.15 -13.76
CA ASN A 246 -2.57 -11.46 -15.10
C ASN A 246 -3.52 -12.41 -15.84
N SER A 247 -4.56 -11.83 -16.42
CA SER A 247 -5.54 -12.52 -17.27
C SER A 247 -4.95 -13.14 -18.54
N LYS A 248 -3.78 -12.69 -19.02
CA LYS A 248 -3.13 -13.20 -20.23
C LYS A 248 -2.40 -14.54 -20.05
N LYS A 249 -2.00 -14.89 -18.83
CA LYS A 249 -1.05 -16.01 -18.59
C LYS A 249 -1.62 -17.20 -17.84
N GLY A 250 -2.81 -17.10 -17.26
CA GLY A 250 -3.45 -18.24 -16.59
C GLY A 250 -3.82 -19.35 -17.57
N ASP A 251 -3.36 -20.57 -17.27
CA ASP A 251 -3.59 -21.78 -18.05
C ASP A 251 -4.09 -22.92 -17.12
N PRO A 252 -5.40 -23.23 -17.17
CA PRO A 252 -6.00 -24.31 -16.37
C PRO A 252 -5.39 -25.69 -16.60
N SER A 253 -4.81 -25.96 -17.78
CA SER A 253 -4.18 -27.26 -18.07
C SER A 253 -2.91 -27.52 -17.26
N LYS A 254 -2.31 -26.46 -16.71
CA LYS A 254 -1.09 -26.51 -15.89
C LYS A 254 -1.38 -26.49 -14.39
N ILE A 255 -2.65 -26.61 -13.99
CA ILE A 255 -3.05 -26.75 -12.59
C ILE A 255 -2.61 -28.12 -12.08
N ASN A 256 -2.00 -28.15 -10.90
CA ASN A 256 -1.73 -29.39 -10.18
C ASN A 256 -2.88 -29.65 -9.20
N TRP A 257 -3.89 -30.39 -9.67
CA TRP A 257 -5.10 -30.68 -8.91
C TRP A 257 -4.88 -31.51 -7.64
N ASN A 258 -3.74 -32.21 -7.53
CA ASN A 258 -3.37 -32.97 -6.34
C ASN A 258 -2.60 -32.13 -5.31
N ASN A 259 -2.24 -30.89 -5.65
CA ASN A 259 -1.48 -29.98 -4.79
C ASN A 259 -1.97 -28.53 -4.97
N MET A 260 -3.29 -28.32 -4.93
CA MET A 260 -3.91 -27.02 -5.19
C MET A 260 -3.56 -25.95 -4.14
N GLY A 261 -3.29 -26.36 -2.90
CA GLY A 261 -2.85 -25.46 -1.82
C GLY A 261 -1.34 -25.21 -1.79
N LEU A 262 -0.58 -25.79 -2.73
CA LEU A 262 0.88 -25.79 -2.75
C LEU A 262 1.46 -26.23 -1.40
N GLU A 263 0.89 -27.30 -0.84
CA GLU A 263 1.29 -27.90 0.45
C GLU A 263 2.61 -28.67 0.33
N THR A 264 2.87 -29.24 -0.85
CA THR A 264 4.11 -29.97 -1.17
C THR A 264 5.00 -29.22 -2.15
N LYS A 265 6.28 -29.63 -2.25
CA LYS A 265 7.27 -29.00 -3.15
C LYS A 265 6.78 -28.95 -4.60
N CYS A 266 6.80 -27.76 -5.19
CA CYS A 266 6.48 -27.51 -6.60
C CYS A 266 7.45 -26.48 -7.18
N SER A 267 7.45 -26.31 -8.50
CA SER A 267 8.24 -25.26 -9.13
C SER A 267 7.58 -23.89 -8.93
N PHE A 268 8.39 -22.84 -8.87
CA PHE A 268 7.92 -21.45 -8.78
C PHE A 268 6.90 -21.09 -9.87
N LEU A 269 7.12 -21.59 -11.10
CA LEU A 269 6.21 -21.38 -12.23
C LEU A 269 4.84 -22.02 -12.03
N VAL A 270 4.75 -23.16 -11.34
CA VAL A 270 3.47 -23.80 -11.01
C VAL A 270 2.69 -22.92 -10.04
N GLY A 271 3.34 -22.37 -9.01
CA GLY A 271 2.68 -21.47 -8.06
C GLY A 271 2.16 -20.18 -8.71
N ILE A 272 2.95 -19.57 -9.60
CA ILE A 272 2.50 -18.43 -10.41
C ILE A 272 1.28 -18.81 -11.27
N ASN A 273 1.34 -19.95 -11.96
CA ASN A 273 0.23 -20.39 -12.80
C ASN A 273 -1.04 -20.66 -11.99
N HIS A 274 -0.94 -21.26 -10.80
CA HIS A 274 -2.10 -21.43 -9.90
C HIS A 274 -2.75 -20.09 -9.59
N GLY A 275 -1.97 -19.07 -9.21
CA GLY A 275 -2.50 -17.74 -8.96
C GLY A 275 -3.30 -17.18 -10.15
N PHE A 276 -2.76 -17.26 -11.37
CA PHE A 276 -3.43 -16.75 -12.57
C PHE A 276 -4.63 -17.60 -12.99
N ALA A 277 -4.46 -18.91 -13.10
CA ALA A 277 -5.50 -19.83 -13.57
C ALA A 277 -6.65 -19.95 -12.56
N PHE A 278 -6.38 -19.93 -11.25
CA PHE A 278 -7.45 -19.92 -10.26
C PHE A 278 -8.26 -18.62 -10.30
N ASN A 279 -7.63 -17.47 -10.54
CA ASN A 279 -8.37 -16.22 -10.76
C ASN A 279 -9.23 -16.28 -12.04
N ASP A 280 -8.75 -16.95 -13.10
CA ASP A 280 -9.56 -17.14 -14.30
C ASP A 280 -10.80 -17.99 -14.03
N LEU A 281 -10.63 -19.10 -13.31
CA LEU A 281 -11.69 -20.05 -13.04
C LEU A 281 -12.69 -19.51 -11.99
N ILE A 282 -12.23 -18.81 -10.96
CA ILE A 282 -13.12 -18.35 -9.90
C ILE A 282 -14.09 -17.26 -10.37
N VAL A 283 -13.68 -16.40 -11.31
CA VAL A 283 -14.61 -15.42 -11.90
C VAL A 283 -15.69 -16.10 -12.74
N GLN A 284 -15.37 -17.22 -13.42
CA GLN A 284 -16.37 -18.05 -14.09
C GLN A 284 -17.32 -18.68 -13.06
N TYR A 285 -16.79 -19.25 -11.98
CA TYR A 285 -17.60 -19.86 -10.92
C TYR A 285 -18.58 -18.86 -10.30
N PHE A 286 -18.11 -17.68 -9.91
CA PHE A 286 -19.00 -16.67 -9.34
C PHE A 286 -20.03 -16.17 -10.34
N ALA A 287 -19.65 -15.96 -11.60
CA ALA A 287 -20.57 -15.54 -12.65
C ALA A 287 -21.62 -16.61 -13.01
N SER A 288 -21.33 -17.90 -12.79
CA SER A 288 -22.29 -18.98 -13.06
C SER A 288 -23.38 -19.11 -11.98
N GLN A 289 -23.20 -18.49 -10.82
CA GLN A 289 -24.20 -18.54 -9.75
C GLN A 289 -25.41 -17.62 -10.07
N PRO A 290 -26.66 -18.13 -10.07
CA PRO A 290 -27.84 -17.34 -10.45
C PRO A 290 -28.04 -16.06 -9.64
N GLU A 291 -27.71 -16.09 -8.36
CA GLU A 291 -27.83 -14.94 -7.46
C GLU A 291 -26.82 -13.82 -7.75
N ASN A 292 -25.81 -14.09 -8.59
CA ASN A 292 -24.81 -13.12 -9.04
C ASN A 292 -25.13 -12.53 -10.43
N SER A 293 -26.32 -12.77 -10.98
CA SER A 293 -26.73 -12.32 -12.32
C SER A 293 -26.65 -10.79 -12.54
N ASN A 294 -26.61 -9.98 -11.48
CA ASN A 294 -26.43 -8.53 -11.56
C ASN A 294 -24.98 -8.05 -11.30
N VAL A 295 -24.04 -8.97 -11.09
CA VAL A 295 -22.64 -8.66 -10.78
C VAL A 295 -21.75 -9.01 -11.98
N SER A 296 -20.79 -8.14 -12.29
CA SER A 296 -19.77 -8.37 -13.33
C SER A 296 -18.44 -8.74 -12.68
N PHE A 297 -17.83 -9.85 -13.11
CA PHE A 297 -16.55 -10.35 -12.58
C PHE A 297 -15.45 -10.21 -13.63
N ILE A 298 -14.46 -9.39 -13.33
CA ILE A 298 -13.45 -8.96 -14.28
C ILE A 298 -12.09 -9.46 -13.77
N HIS A 299 -11.38 -10.28 -14.57
CA HIS A 299 -9.96 -10.57 -14.34
C HIS A 299 -9.13 -9.81 -15.37
N SER A 300 -8.27 -8.91 -14.90
CA SER A 300 -7.54 -7.96 -15.74
C SER A 300 -6.02 -8.11 -15.62
N TYR A 301 -5.32 -7.72 -16.68
CA TYR A 301 -3.85 -7.64 -16.72
C TYR A 301 -3.44 -6.19 -16.98
N PRO A 302 -2.73 -5.50 -16.07
CA PRO A 302 -2.34 -4.09 -16.26
C PRO A 302 -1.09 -3.88 -17.11
N GLY A 303 -0.52 -4.94 -17.67
CA GLY A 303 0.73 -4.82 -18.41
C GLY A 303 1.90 -4.46 -17.49
N PHE A 304 2.90 -3.80 -18.07
CA PHE A 304 4.02 -3.23 -17.33
C PHE A 304 3.73 -1.76 -17.06
N VAL A 305 3.70 -1.37 -15.79
CA VAL A 305 3.42 0.01 -15.36
C VAL A 305 4.68 0.61 -14.76
N LYS A 306 5.04 1.83 -15.18
CA LYS A 306 6.19 2.58 -14.66
C LYS A 306 5.91 3.10 -13.24
N THR A 307 6.03 2.21 -12.26
CA THR A 307 5.88 2.55 -10.84
C THR A 307 7.24 2.67 -10.14
N PRO A 308 7.36 3.46 -9.06
CA PRO A 308 8.58 3.52 -8.26
C PRO A 308 8.87 2.24 -7.45
N ILE A 309 8.00 1.23 -7.50
CA ILE A 309 8.09 0.00 -6.68
C ILE A 309 9.43 -0.71 -6.90
N GLY A 310 9.96 -0.70 -8.12
CA GLY A 310 11.23 -1.32 -8.45
C GLY A 310 12.47 -0.56 -7.98
N ASP A 311 12.35 0.72 -7.59
CA ASP A 311 13.51 1.56 -7.25
C ASP A 311 14.17 1.13 -5.93
N ASN A 312 13.37 0.56 -5.02
CA ASN A 312 13.75 0.08 -3.70
C ASN A 312 14.15 -1.41 -3.68
N LEU A 313 14.15 -2.10 -4.83
CA LEU A 313 14.59 -3.50 -4.91
C LEU A 313 16.12 -3.60 -4.81
N PRO A 314 16.64 -4.71 -4.24
CA PRO A 314 18.08 -4.99 -4.24
C PRO A 314 18.68 -4.87 -5.64
N PHE A 315 19.90 -4.33 -5.76
CA PHE A 315 20.48 -3.97 -7.05
C PHE A 315 20.48 -5.13 -8.07
N TYR A 316 20.70 -6.35 -7.60
CA TYR A 316 20.74 -7.58 -8.42
C TYR A 316 19.37 -8.00 -8.96
N ILE A 317 18.25 -7.52 -8.39
CA ILE A 317 16.90 -7.66 -8.94
C ILE A 317 16.55 -6.43 -9.78
N ARG A 318 16.92 -5.25 -9.29
CA ARG A 318 16.61 -3.95 -9.89
C ARG A 318 17.23 -3.79 -11.29
N LEU A 319 18.48 -4.20 -11.48
CA LEU A 319 19.19 -4.09 -12.77
C LEU A 319 18.55 -4.96 -13.86
N PRO A 320 18.33 -6.28 -13.65
CA PRO A 320 17.60 -7.10 -14.60
C PRO A 320 16.18 -6.60 -14.87
N MET A 321 15.46 -6.15 -13.84
CA MET A 321 14.10 -5.63 -13.99
C MET A 321 14.08 -4.34 -14.80
N LYS A 322 14.99 -3.38 -14.52
CA LYS A 322 15.11 -2.14 -15.31
C LYS A 322 15.51 -2.42 -16.75
N ALA A 323 16.43 -3.38 -16.98
CA ALA A 323 16.79 -3.80 -18.33
C ALA A 323 15.59 -4.42 -19.07
N MET A 324 14.85 -5.33 -18.41
CA MET A 324 13.63 -5.92 -18.97
C MET A 324 12.58 -4.86 -19.33
N ILE A 325 12.33 -3.89 -18.44
CA ILE A 325 11.39 -2.77 -18.69
C ILE A 325 11.88 -1.87 -19.83
N ALA A 326 13.17 -1.59 -19.91
CA ALA A 326 13.75 -0.77 -20.97
C ALA A 326 13.69 -1.45 -22.35
N ILE A 327 13.89 -2.77 -22.39
CA ILE A 327 13.87 -3.58 -23.62
C ILE A 327 12.43 -3.78 -24.12
N THR A 328 11.45 -3.94 -23.23
CA THR A 328 10.08 -4.23 -23.65
C THR A 328 9.42 -3.05 -24.37
N ARG A 329 9.84 -1.79 -24.16
CA ARG A 329 9.23 -0.56 -24.75
C ARG A 329 7.69 -0.43 -24.62
N VAL A 330 7.06 -1.29 -23.81
CA VAL A 330 5.60 -1.45 -23.67
C VAL A 330 5.12 -0.95 -22.31
N ALA A 331 6.03 -0.40 -21.48
CA ALA A 331 5.66 0.11 -20.17
C ALA A 331 4.96 1.47 -20.25
N VAL A 332 3.73 1.54 -19.75
CA VAL A 332 2.90 2.76 -19.71
C VAL A 332 3.04 3.50 -18.38
N SER A 333 2.63 4.76 -18.35
CA SER A 333 2.52 5.51 -17.09
C SER A 333 1.40 4.94 -16.19
N PRO A 334 1.43 5.20 -14.86
CA PRO A 334 0.32 4.86 -13.98
C PRO A 334 -1.02 5.46 -14.42
N ASP A 335 -1.01 6.69 -14.94
CA ASP A 335 -2.22 7.38 -15.38
C ASP A 335 -2.83 6.74 -16.63
N GLU A 336 -2.00 6.41 -17.63
CA GLU A 336 -2.44 5.67 -18.83
C GLU A 336 -2.97 4.27 -18.45
N CYS A 337 -2.29 3.57 -17.53
CA CYS A 337 -2.78 2.28 -17.03
C CYS A 337 -4.16 2.42 -16.35
N ALA A 338 -4.35 3.47 -15.55
CA ALA A 338 -5.63 3.72 -14.89
C ALA A 338 -6.73 4.02 -15.91
N GLU A 339 -6.43 4.79 -16.95
CA GLU A 339 -7.37 5.09 -18.05
C GLU A 339 -7.80 3.81 -18.78
N PHE A 340 -6.85 2.96 -19.19
CA PHE A 340 -7.16 1.67 -19.82
C PHE A 340 -7.99 0.75 -18.91
N MET A 341 -7.68 0.71 -17.62
CA MET A 341 -8.44 -0.11 -16.68
C MET A 341 -9.87 0.38 -16.51
N ILE A 342 -10.06 1.69 -16.31
CA ILE A 342 -11.40 2.29 -16.19
C ILE A 342 -12.18 2.06 -17.48
N HIS A 343 -11.54 2.23 -18.63
CA HIS A 343 -12.15 1.97 -19.93
C HIS A 343 -12.72 0.55 -20.04
N GLY A 344 -11.93 -0.47 -19.66
CA GLY A 344 -12.39 -1.86 -19.64
C GLY A 344 -13.51 -2.11 -18.63
N ILE A 345 -13.41 -1.56 -17.41
CA ILE A 345 -14.42 -1.72 -16.36
C ILE A 345 -15.78 -1.15 -16.79
N LEU A 346 -15.78 -0.01 -17.48
CA LEU A 346 -17.00 0.64 -17.98
C LEU A 346 -17.65 -0.15 -19.11
N LYS A 347 -16.85 -0.82 -19.96
CA LYS A 347 -17.33 -1.70 -21.04
C LYS A 347 -17.80 -3.08 -20.55
N ALA A 348 -17.34 -3.52 -19.38
CA ALA A 348 -17.64 -4.86 -18.87
C ALA A 348 -19.15 -5.09 -18.68
N GLU A 349 -19.68 -6.06 -19.43
CA GLU A 349 -21.04 -6.56 -19.31
C GLU A 349 -21.20 -7.52 -18.12
N LYS A 350 -22.45 -7.88 -17.82
CA LYS A 350 -22.81 -8.84 -16.76
C LYS A 350 -22.18 -10.21 -17.04
N GLY A 351 -21.86 -10.95 -15.98
CA GLY A 351 -21.17 -12.25 -16.10
C GLY A 351 -19.68 -12.10 -15.83
N TYR A 352 -18.82 -12.72 -16.65
CA TYR A 352 -17.37 -12.64 -16.48
C TYR A 352 -16.66 -12.16 -17.75
N ILE A 353 -15.54 -11.47 -17.56
CA ILE A 353 -14.71 -10.95 -18.65
C ILE A 353 -13.22 -11.00 -18.28
N TYR A 354 -12.40 -11.27 -19.29
CA TYR A 354 -10.95 -11.17 -19.22
C TYR A 354 -10.49 -9.93 -19.97
N MET A 355 -9.70 -9.07 -19.33
CA MET A 355 -9.24 -7.82 -19.96
C MET A 355 -7.72 -7.76 -20.06
N ASP A 356 -7.21 -7.23 -21.16
CA ASP A 356 -5.78 -6.98 -21.36
C ASP A 356 -5.31 -5.61 -20.81
N GLU A 357 -4.04 -5.29 -21.04
CA GLU A 357 -3.40 -4.04 -20.60
C GLU A 357 -3.94 -2.77 -21.25
N LYS A 358 -4.80 -2.90 -22.27
CA LYS A 358 -5.48 -1.78 -22.93
C LYS A 358 -6.96 -1.69 -22.53
N GLY A 359 -7.40 -2.55 -21.61
CA GLY A 359 -8.80 -2.64 -21.22
C GLY A 359 -9.68 -3.37 -22.26
N GLU A 360 -9.07 -4.08 -23.22
CA GLU A 360 -9.81 -4.79 -24.26
C GLU A 360 -10.07 -6.25 -23.87
N THR A 361 -11.16 -6.81 -24.39
CA THR A 361 -11.60 -8.17 -24.05
C THR A 361 -10.69 -9.23 -24.66
N ILE A 362 -10.29 -10.22 -23.86
CA ILE A 362 -9.55 -11.40 -24.31
C ILE A 362 -10.54 -12.54 -24.59
N THR A 363 -10.68 -12.93 -25.86
CA THR A 363 -11.68 -13.92 -26.32
C THR A 363 -11.21 -15.37 -26.29
N ASN A 364 -9.90 -15.62 -26.34
CA ASN A 364 -9.34 -16.98 -26.50
C ASN A 364 -8.96 -17.61 -25.15
N LYS A 365 -9.88 -17.56 -24.17
CA LYS A 365 -9.68 -18.12 -22.83
C LYS A 365 -10.46 -19.42 -22.67
N THR A 366 -9.91 -20.35 -21.89
CA THR A 366 -10.56 -21.62 -21.58
C THR A 366 -11.84 -21.40 -20.79
N VAL A 367 -12.96 -21.91 -21.29
CA VAL A 367 -14.22 -22.02 -20.55
C VAL A 367 -14.22 -23.37 -19.84
N ALA A 368 -14.27 -23.36 -18.51
CA ALA A 368 -14.24 -24.57 -17.71
C ALA A 368 -15.65 -25.18 -17.57
N ASN A 369 -15.71 -26.50 -17.43
CA ASN A 369 -16.96 -27.19 -17.12
C ASN A 369 -17.33 -27.02 -15.64
N GLU A 370 -18.59 -27.32 -15.32
CA GLU A 370 -19.14 -27.16 -13.97
C GLU A 370 -18.37 -27.97 -12.92
N GLU A 371 -17.97 -29.20 -13.23
CA GLU A 371 -17.19 -30.06 -12.33
C GLU A 371 -15.86 -29.42 -11.93
N THR A 372 -15.14 -28.83 -12.90
CA THR A 372 -13.86 -28.15 -12.67
C THR A 372 -14.04 -26.92 -11.76
N LEU A 373 -15.08 -26.13 -12.03
CA LEU A 373 -15.40 -24.94 -11.25
C LEU A 373 -15.80 -25.31 -9.82
N GLN A 374 -16.63 -26.34 -9.66
CA GLN A 374 -17.08 -26.83 -8.36
C GLN A 374 -15.91 -27.40 -7.54
N LYS A 375 -15.04 -28.20 -8.16
CA LYS A 375 -13.84 -28.73 -7.50
C LYS A 375 -12.92 -27.61 -7.01
N LEU A 376 -12.71 -26.58 -7.82
CA LEU A 376 -11.94 -25.40 -7.39
C LEU A 376 -12.60 -24.71 -6.21
N TRP A 377 -13.91 -24.50 -6.27
CA TRP A 377 -14.65 -23.81 -5.23
C TRP A 377 -14.63 -24.55 -3.89
N GLU A 378 -14.81 -25.87 -3.89
CA GLU A 378 -14.77 -26.70 -2.68
C GLU A 378 -13.41 -26.59 -1.98
N HIS A 379 -12.31 -26.77 -2.72
CA HIS A 379 -10.96 -26.56 -2.20
C HIS A 379 -10.77 -25.14 -1.66
N THR A 380 -11.30 -24.15 -2.37
CA THR A 380 -11.16 -22.74 -2.00
C THR A 380 -11.88 -22.45 -0.69
N ARG A 381 -13.13 -22.90 -0.55
CA ARG A 381 -13.91 -22.78 0.69
C ARG A 381 -13.24 -23.45 1.86
N GLU A 382 -12.75 -24.67 1.68
CA GLU A 382 -12.02 -25.38 2.74
C GLU A 382 -10.78 -24.59 3.18
N SER A 383 -10.01 -24.07 2.22
CA SER A 383 -8.79 -23.31 2.48
C SER A 383 -9.06 -22.01 3.26
N ILE A 384 -10.11 -21.27 2.90
CA ILE A 384 -10.47 -20.01 3.58
C ILE A 384 -11.22 -20.26 4.90
N SER A 385 -11.92 -21.39 5.08
CA SER A 385 -12.68 -21.70 6.29
C SER A 385 -11.85 -22.26 7.43
N ARG A 386 -10.70 -22.90 7.14
CA ARG A 386 -9.76 -23.45 8.14
C ARG A 386 -9.28 -22.43 9.19
N THR A 387 -9.52 -21.15 8.97
CA THR A 387 -9.01 -20.01 9.74
C THR A 387 -10.11 -19.21 10.45
N ALA A 388 -11.32 -19.76 10.54
CA ALA A 388 -12.49 -19.10 11.12
C ALA A 388 -12.59 -19.21 12.66
N SER A 389 -11.58 -19.80 13.32
CA SER A 389 -11.53 -20.05 14.78
C SER A 389 -10.79 -18.96 15.54
#